data_AF-A0A5N9B097-F1
#
_entry.id   AF-A0A5N9B097-F1
#
_cell.length_a   1.000
_cell.length_b   1.000
_cell.length_c   1.000
_cell.angle_alpha   90.00
_cell.angle_beta   90.00
_cell.angle_gamma   90.00
#
_symmetry.space_group_name_H-M   'P 1'
#
loop_
_entity.id
_entity.type
_entity.pdbx_description
1 polymer ?
#
loop_
_entity_poly.entity_id
_entity_poly.type
_entity_poly.pdbx_seq_one_letter_code
_entity_poly.pdbx_strand_id
1 'polypeptide(L)' 'MYKGKKATIEILKSDDSVLGSSKTNGKYLVREYVDGVEMGGGFHKYLHDAVNHVENYQNPFIDEF' A
#
# COMPACT_ATOMS: atom_id res chain seq x y z
N MET A 1 7.15 -18.76 -2.82
CA MET A 1 7.57 -17.36 -3.08
C MET A 1 6.84 -16.86 -4.32
N TYR A 2 5.80 -16.03 -4.15
CA TYR A 2 5.04 -15.49 -5.29
C TYR A 2 5.90 -14.46 -6.02
N LYS A 3 6.74 -14.92 -6.96
CA LYS A 3 7.57 -14.06 -7.80
C LYS A 3 6.68 -12.98 -8.41
N GLY A 4 7.02 -11.72 -8.19
CA GLY A 4 6.36 -10.59 -8.84
C GLY A 4 5.47 -9.71 -7.96
N LYS A 5 5.08 -10.14 -6.74
CA LYS A 5 4.30 -9.29 -5.83
C LYS A 5 5.18 -8.21 -5.19
N LYS A 6 4.80 -6.95 -5.36
CA LYS A 6 5.46 -5.80 -4.74
C LYS A 6 4.42 -4.81 -4.27
N ALA A 7 4.65 -4.14 -3.14
CA ALA A 7 3.85 -3.01 -2.73
C ALA A 7 4.75 -1.83 -2.30
N THR A 8 4.29 -0.61 -2.51
CA THR A 8 5.06 0.61 -2.19
C THR A 8 4.22 1.57 -1.37
N ILE A 9 4.85 2.25 -0.41
CA ILE A 9 4.23 3.30 0.40
C ILE A 9 4.63 4.66 -0.16
N GLU A 10 3.66 5.46 -0.54
CA GLU A 10 3.79 6.85 -0.93
C GLU A 10 3.31 7.74 0.21
N ILE A 11 4.15 8.68 0.65
CA ILE A 11 3.79 9.65 1.69
C ILE A 11 3.17 10.87 1.01
N LEU A 12 1.88 11.07 1.26
CA LEU A 12 1.13 12.21 0.74
C LEU A 12 1.42 13.43 1.60
N LYS A 13 1.85 14.53 0.98
CA LYS A 13 1.91 15.81 1.70
C LYS A 13 0.49 16.28 1.99
N SER A 14 0.33 17.05 3.06
CA SER A 14 -0.96 17.55 3.58
C SER A 14 -1.84 18.27 2.53
N ASP A 15 -1.23 18.69 1.42
CA ASP A 15 -1.81 19.53 0.38
C ASP A 15 -1.94 18.77 -0.96
N ASP A 16 -1.40 17.54 -1.05
CA ASP A 16 -1.45 16.74 -2.27
C ASP A 16 -2.83 16.10 -2.42
N SER A 17 -3.61 16.68 -3.33
CA SER A 17 -4.92 16.17 -3.72
C SER A 17 -4.74 14.95 -4.63
N VAL A 18 -4.71 13.75 -4.06
CA VAL A 18 -4.82 12.53 -4.86
C VAL A 18 -6.25 12.42 -5.38
N LEU A 19 -6.45 12.73 -6.67
CA LEU A 19 -7.69 12.56 -7.44
C LEU A 19 -8.90 13.40 -6.96
N GLY A 20 -8.73 14.72 -6.85
CA GLY A 20 -9.84 15.69 -6.81
C GLY A 20 -10.84 15.57 -5.64
N SER A 21 -10.55 14.71 -4.67
CA SER A 21 -11.44 14.41 -3.55
C SER A 21 -10.84 14.92 -2.26
N SER A 22 -11.57 15.86 -1.67
CA SER A 22 -11.36 16.47 -0.36
C SER A 22 -10.81 15.47 0.65
N LYS A 23 -9.57 15.69 1.09
CA LYS A 23 -8.92 15.04 2.23
C LYS A 23 -8.98 13.51 2.18
N THR A 24 -7.98 12.90 1.54
CA THR A 24 -7.66 11.51 1.85
C THR A 24 -7.47 11.41 3.36
N ASN A 25 -8.28 10.61 4.05
CA ASN A 25 -8.20 10.43 5.51
C ASN A 25 -6.89 9.72 5.96
N GLY A 26 -5.97 9.51 5.02
CA GLY A 26 -4.67 8.89 5.21
C GLY A 26 -3.54 9.67 4.56
N LYS A 27 -2.38 9.68 5.23
CA LYS A 27 -1.11 10.27 4.77
C LYS A 27 -0.24 9.28 3.99
N TYR A 28 -0.63 8.01 3.97
CA TYR A 28 0.18 6.93 3.40
C TYR A 28 -0.67 6.19 2.37
N LEU A 29 -0.32 6.30 1.10
CA LEU A 29 -0.94 5.54 0.02
C LEU A 29 -0.08 4.31 -0.26
N VAL A 30 -0.66 3.13 -0.08
CA VAL A 30 -0.04 1.88 -0.52
C VAL A 30 -0.51 1.59 -1.94
N ARG A 31 0.42 1.26 -2.84
CA ARG A 31 0.14 0.73 -4.17
C ARG A 31 0.66 -0.69 -4.28
N GLU A 32 -0.16 -1.58 -4.82
CA GLU A 32 0.11 -3.00 -4.98
C GLU A 32 0.38 -3.32 -6.44
N TYR A 33 1.37 -4.17 -6.69
CA TYR A 33 1.83 -4.55 -8.02
C TYR A 33 2.03 -6.05 -8.13
N VAL A 34 1.68 -6.62 -9.28
CA VAL A 34 2.03 -7.98 -9.70
C VAL A 34 2.76 -7.88 -11.03
N ASP A 35 4.01 -8.35 -11.07
CA ASP A 35 4.88 -8.31 -12.25
C ASP A 35 4.99 -6.90 -12.88
N GLY A 36 4.94 -5.87 -12.03
CA GLY A 36 5.02 -4.47 -12.43
C GLY A 36 3.69 -3.84 -12.88
N VAL A 37 2.59 -4.61 -12.90
CA VAL A 37 1.24 -4.10 -13.19
C VAL A 37 0.58 -3.67 -11.88
N GLU A 38 0.05 -2.44 -11.83
CA GLU A 38 -0.70 -1.94 -10.67
C GLU A 38 -2.00 -2.72 -10.53
N MET A 39 -2.16 -3.42 -9.40
CA MET A 39 -3.32 -4.26 -9.11
C MET A 39 -4.32 -3.57 -8.18
N GLY A 40 -3.86 -2.57 -7.42
CA GLY A 40 -4.69 -1.89 -6.45
C GLY A 40 -3.87 -1.12 -5.41
N GLY A 41 -4.50 -0.85 -4.28
CA GLY A 41 -3.88 -0.09 -3.20
C GLY A 41 -4.89 0.41 -2.17
N GLY A 42 -4.39 1.11 -1.17
CA GLY A 42 -5.21 1.63 -0.07
C GLY A 42 -4.59 2.83 0.62
N PHE A 43 -5.44 3.71 1.14
CA PHE A 43 -5.02 4.84 1.97
C PHE A 43 -5.01 4.45 3.44
N HIS A 44 -3.91 4.77 4.11
CA HIS A 44 -3.67 4.48 5.52
C HIS A 44 -3.38 5.76 6.29
N LYS A 45 -3.92 5.83 7.51
CA LYS A 45 -3.71 6.98 8.40
C LYS A 45 -2.34 6.98 9.06
N TYR A 46 -1.85 5.80 9.42
CA TYR A 46 -0.60 5.62 10.16
C TYR A 46 0.41 4.82 9.34
N LEU A 47 1.69 5.11 9.54
CA LEU A 47 2.79 4.45 8.81
C LEU A 47 2.83 2.95 9.13
N HIS A 48 2.59 2.56 10.38
CA HIS A 48 2.63 1.15 10.78
C HIS A 48 1.56 0.31 10.08
N ASP A 49 0.38 0.87 9.81
CA ASP A 49 -0.68 0.18 9.05
C ASP A 49 -0.28 -0.01 7.59
N ALA A 50 0.33 1.01 6.98
CA ALA A 50 0.85 0.93 5.62
C ALA A 50 2.00 -0.09 5.51
N VAL A 51 2.91 -0.12 6.49
CA VAL A 51 4.01 -1.10 6.56
C VAL A 51 3.45 -2.52 6.71
N ASN A 52 2.54 -2.75 7.65
CA ASN A 52 1.91 -4.05 7.84
C ASN A 52 1.18 -4.51 6.58
N HIS A 53 0.51 -3.60 5.87
CA HIS A 53 -0.11 -3.90 4.58
C HIS A 53 0.94 -4.40 3.56
N VAL A 54 2.04 -3.66 3.37
CA VAL A 54 3.11 -4.04 2.44
C VAL A 54 3.74 -5.39 2.80
N GLU A 55 4.00 -5.61 4.09
CA GLU A 55 4.56 -6.88 4.59
C GLU A 55 3.62 -8.04 4.30
N ASN A 56 2.33 -7.91 4.62
CA ASN A 56 1.33 -8.96 4.34
C ASN A 56 1.14 -9.21 2.84
N TYR A 57 1.25 -8.17 2.00
CA TYR A 57 1.09 -8.32 0.55
C TYR A 57 2.27 -9.07 -0.09
N GLN A 58 3.49 -8.70 0.29
CA GLN A 58 4.72 -9.25 -0.29
C GLN A 58 5.14 -10.57 0.35
N ASN A 59 4.85 -10.72 1.64
CA ASN A 59 5.11 -11.90 2.44
C ASN A 59 3.83 -12.29 3.18
N PRO A 60 2.79 -12.77 2.46
CA PRO A 60 1.61 -13.29 3.12
C PRO A 60 2.09 -14.37 4.07
N PHE A 61 1.79 -14.21 5.37
CA PHE A 61 2.08 -15.23 6.37
C PHE A 61 1.55 -16.55 5.83
N ILE A 62 2.46 -17.42 5.42
CA ILE A 62 2.14 -18.80 5.14
C ILE A 62 2.11 -19.40 6.54
N ASP A 63 0.92 -19.54 7.09
CA ASP A 63 0.70 -20.37 8.26
C ASP A 63 0.95 -21.82 7.77
N GLU A 64 2.22 -22.20 7.70
CA GLU A 64 2.63 -23.60 7.47
C GLU A 64 2.39 -24.36 8.78
N PHE A 65 1.12 -24.69 9.03
CA PHE A 65 0.70 -25.69 10.02
C PHE A 65 -0.19 -26.74 9.36
#